data_AF-A0A944IUP4-F1
#
_entry.id   AF-A0A944IUP4-F1
#
_cell.length_a   1.000
_cell.length_b   1.000
_cell.length_c   1.000
_cell.angle_alpha   90.00
_cell.angle_beta   90.00
_cell.angle_gamma   90.00
#
_symmetry.space_group_name_H-M   'P 1'
#
loop_
_entity.id
_entity.type
_entity.pdbx_description
1 polymer ?
#
loop_
_entity_poly.entity_id
_entity_poly.type
_entity_poly.pdbx_seq_one_letter_code
_entity_poly.pdbx_strand_id
1 'polypeptide(L)'
;MAEILALVEARLRTAFGEPDARAAVTFLGTDRIEVLRFSEGGLVRYATLGMSAHPMTDPTAVVADPVRGPRAELVLTVRGGLAPTDKLLRPLAVLAASPQVEGLIVAPGASLDVGEPLWDGAPFSSVLVAEPGGLVEGLELDDPMDPVQFLPLLPMTANEAAWKRVHGAAALQERWLARGTDLRDPLRTAVALD
;
A
#
# COMPACT_ATOMS: atom_id res chain seq x y z
N MET A 1 5.15 11.42 16.96
CA MET A 1 4.30 10.59 16.06
C MET A 1 2.99 11.26 15.65
N ALA A 2 2.16 11.77 16.58
CA ALA A 2 0.87 12.38 16.23
C ALA A 2 0.98 13.54 15.22
N GLU A 3 2.07 14.32 15.30
CA GLU A 3 2.36 15.40 14.35
C GLU A 3 2.66 14.90 12.93
N ILE A 4 3.44 13.81 12.78
CA ILE A 4 3.72 13.19 11.47
C ILE A 4 2.41 12.70 10.84
N LEU A 5 1.58 12.00 11.59
CA LEU A 5 0.31 11.47 11.05
C LEU A 5 -0.65 12.61 10.63
N ALA A 6 -0.67 13.73 11.36
CA ALA A 6 -1.44 14.90 10.93
C ALA A 6 -0.94 15.48 9.60
N LEU A 7 0.38 15.56 9.40
CA LEU A 7 0.98 16.01 8.14
C LEU A 7 0.71 15.03 6.99
N VAL A 8 0.78 13.73 7.26
CA VAL A 8 0.47 12.67 6.29
C VAL A 8 -1.00 12.74 5.88
N GLU A 9 -1.93 12.89 6.83
CA GLU A 9 -3.35 13.05 6.52
C GLU A 9 -3.59 14.32 5.70
N ALA A 10 -2.95 15.44 6.04
CA ALA A 10 -3.04 16.68 5.26
C ALA A 10 -2.51 16.51 3.82
N ARG A 11 -1.41 15.76 3.63
CA ARG A 11 -0.86 15.43 2.31
C ARG A 11 -1.82 14.57 1.49
N LEU A 12 -2.43 13.54 2.10
CA LEU A 12 -3.45 12.71 1.45
C LEU A 12 -4.69 13.53 1.06
N ARG A 13 -5.15 14.43 1.93
CA ARG A 13 -6.29 15.32 1.64
C ARG A 13 -5.99 16.30 0.52
N THR A 14 -4.77 16.81 0.45
CA THR A 14 -4.34 17.68 -0.66
C THR A 14 -4.37 16.91 -1.98
N ALA A 15 -3.98 15.64 -1.99
CA ALA A 15 -3.95 14.82 -3.20
C ALA A 15 -5.34 14.30 -3.64
N PHE A 16 -6.21 13.95 -2.69
CA PHE A 16 -7.45 13.20 -2.97
C PHE A 16 -8.74 13.87 -2.49
N GLY A 17 -8.68 15.03 -1.84
CA GLY A 17 -9.83 15.68 -1.21
C GLY A 17 -10.15 15.10 0.17
N GLU A 18 -11.35 15.36 0.68
CA GLU A 18 -11.75 14.87 2.00
C GLU A 18 -12.13 13.37 1.97
N PRO A 19 -11.69 12.56 2.95
CA PRO A 19 -12.06 11.15 3.01
C PRO A 19 -13.55 11.02 3.34
N ASP A 20 -14.26 10.16 2.60
CA ASP A 20 -15.68 9.89 2.82
C ASP A 20 -15.92 8.75 3.82
N ALA A 21 -14.89 7.98 4.15
CA ALA A 21 -14.92 6.96 5.20
C ALA A 21 -13.54 6.72 5.82
N ARG A 22 -13.57 6.14 7.02
CA ARG A 22 -12.40 5.82 7.83
C ARG A 22 -12.69 4.57 8.64
N ALA A 23 -11.73 3.67 8.68
CA ALA A 23 -11.72 2.55 9.61
C ALA A 23 -10.38 2.46 10.31
N ALA A 24 -10.36 1.82 11.47
CA ALA A 24 -9.14 1.61 12.22
C ALA A 24 -9.04 0.18 12.73
N VAL A 25 -7.82 -0.34 12.72
CA VAL A 25 -7.47 -1.66 13.25
C VAL A 25 -6.32 -1.48 14.24
N THR A 26 -6.48 -2.06 15.42
CA THR A 26 -5.41 -2.13 16.42
C THR A 26 -4.94 -3.56 16.50
N PHE A 27 -3.65 -3.80 16.27
CA PHE A 27 -3.05 -5.12 16.47
C PHE A 27 -2.44 -5.18 17.86
N LEU A 28 -2.39 -6.39 18.43
CA LEU A 28 -1.80 -6.57 19.75
C LEU A 28 -0.30 -6.24 19.67
N GLY A 29 0.13 -5.24 20.43
CA GLY A 29 1.53 -4.84 20.49
C GLY A 29 1.97 -3.84 19.41
N THR A 30 1.06 -3.35 18.56
CA THR A 30 1.35 -2.27 17.60
C THR A 30 0.48 -1.05 17.86
N ASP A 31 0.84 0.06 17.23
CA ASP A 31 -0.06 1.20 17.16
C ASP A 31 -1.31 0.89 16.33
N ARG A 32 -2.32 1.74 16.50
CA ARG A 32 -3.50 1.77 15.66
C ARG A 32 -3.12 2.17 14.23
N ILE A 33 -3.55 1.38 13.25
CA ILE A 33 -3.50 1.72 11.84
C ILE A 33 -4.90 2.14 11.39
N GLU A 34 -5.02 3.30 10.75
CA GLU A 34 -6.25 3.73 10.09
C GLU A 34 -6.14 3.48 8.58
N VAL A 35 -7.31 3.30 7.94
CA VAL A 35 -7.44 3.29 6.48
C VAL A 35 -8.52 4.30 6.10
N LEU A 36 -8.11 5.30 5.34
CA LEU A 36 -8.94 6.37 4.80
C LEU A 36 -9.44 5.98 3.42
N ARG A 37 -10.71 6.28 3.11
CA ARG A 37 -11.31 6.05 1.80
C ARG A 37 -11.65 7.38 1.13
N PHE A 38 -11.26 7.54 -0.12
CA PHE A 38 -11.52 8.71 -0.96
C PHE A 38 -12.20 8.25 -2.25
N SER A 39 -13.39 8.76 -2.56
CA SER A 39 -14.11 8.43 -3.79
C SER A 39 -14.17 9.64 -4.73
N GLU A 40 -13.72 9.46 -5.96
CA GLU A 40 -13.73 10.51 -6.99
C GLU A 40 -13.78 9.91 -8.39
N GLY A 41 -14.66 10.42 -9.25
CA GLY A 41 -14.67 10.07 -10.69
C GLY A 41 -14.85 8.58 -10.97
N GLY A 42 -15.60 7.86 -10.12
CA GLY A 42 -15.79 6.41 -10.23
C GLY A 42 -14.59 5.57 -9.79
N LEU A 43 -13.55 6.19 -9.22
CA LEU A 43 -12.47 5.51 -8.51
C LEU A 43 -12.68 5.60 -7.00
N VAL A 44 -12.22 4.58 -6.30
CA VAL A 44 -12.13 4.53 -4.85
C VAL A 44 -10.67 4.29 -4.49
N ARG A 45 -10.12 5.15 -3.63
CA ARG A 45 -8.75 5.07 -3.14
C ARG A 45 -8.77 4.78 -1.66
N TYR A 46 -7.97 3.82 -1.24
CA TYR A 46 -7.74 3.47 0.15
C TYR A 46 -6.30 3.82 0.49
N ALA A 47 -6.09 4.64 1.51
CA ALA A 47 -4.76 5.01 1.98
C ALA A 47 -4.62 4.66 3.46
N THR A 48 -3.49 4.05 3.82
CA THR A 48 -3.18 3.80 5.23
C THR A 48 -2.75 5.09 5.91
N LEU A 49 -2.98 5.17 7.22
CA LEU A 49 -2.51 6.22 8.10
C LEU A 49 -2.08 5.59 9.40
N GLY A 50 -0.77 5.49 9.62
CA GLY A 50 -0.18 4.91 10.83
C GLY A 50 1.13 4.16 10.59
N MET A 51 1.36 3.64 9.38
CA MET A 51 2.59 2.90 9.05
C MET A 51 3.82 3.81 9.16
N SER A 52 3.67 5.09 8.79
CA SER A 52 4.71 6.11 8.86
C SER A 52 5.02 6.63 10.26
N ALA A 53 4.22 6.26 11.28
CA ALA A 53 4.40 6.72 12.66
C ALA A 53 5.78 6.36 13.21
N HIS A 54 6.31 5.21 12.79
CA HIS A 54 7.62 4.69 13.15
C HIS A 54 8.43 4.39 11.88
N PRO A 55 9.77 4.55 11.91
CA PRO A 55 10.58 4.18 10.76
C PRO A 55 10.56 2.66 10.61
N MET A 56 10.50 2.20 9.37
CA MET A 56 10.62 0.78 9.05
C MET A 56 12.03 0.31 9.43
N THR A 57 12.10 -0.78 10.18
CA THR A 57 13.37 -1.28 10.71
C THR A 57 13.92 -2.37 9.81
N ASP A 58 15.22 -2.27 9.47
CA ASP A 58 15.95 -3.37 8.83
C ASP A 58 16.04 -4.54 9.82
N PRO A 59 15.54 -5.74 9.47
CA PRO A 59 15.58 -6.89 10.37
C PRO A 59 16.99 -7.38 10.68
N THR A 60 18.00 -6.95 9.90
CA THR A 60 19.41 -7.27 10.12
C THR A 60 20.12 -6.26 11.01
N ALA A 61 19.49 -5.14 11.35
CA ALA A 61 20.06 -4.12 12.23
C ALA A 61 20.13 -4.60 13.69
N VAL A 62 21.27 -4.35 14.35
CA VAL A 62 21.49 -4.74 15.75
C VAL A 62 20.62 -3.92 16.71
N VAL A 63 20.31 -2.66 16.36
CA VAL A 63 19.46 -1.76 17.12
C VAL A 63 18.61 -0.94 16.15
N ALA A 64 17.30 -0.88 16.39
CA ALA A 64 16.40 -0.01 15.64
C ALA A 64 16.64 1.46 16.03
N ASP A 65 16.83 2.34 15.04
CA ASP A 65 16.83 3.79 15.27
C ASP A 65 15.36 4.26 15.32
N PRO A 66 14.87 4.84 16.43
CA PRO A 66 13.47 5.24 16.54
C PRO A 66 13.13 6.50 15.71
N VAL A 67 14.13 7.18 15.15
CA VAL A 67 13.98 8.44 14.42
C VAL A 67 14.28 8.26 12.94
N ARG A 68 15.45 7.70 12.62
CA ARG A 68 15.95 7.55 11.24
C ARG A 68 15.42 6.30 10.56
N GLY A 69 15.33 6.38 9.23
CA GLY A 69 15.01 5.25 8.38
C GLY A 69 13.67 5.38 7.67
N PRO A 70 13.42 4.51 6.68
CA PRO A 70 12.35 4.71 5.71
C PRO A 70 10.96 4.76 6.35
N ARG A 71 10.12 5.67 5.88
CA ARG A 71 8.71 5.77 6.30
C ARG A 71 7.81 5.70 5.08
N ALA A 72 6.68 5.04 5.23
CA ALA A 72 5.71 4.97 4.14
C ALA A 72 4.27 4.90 4.62
N GLU A 73 3.36 5.23 3.70
CA GLU A 73 1.96 4.79 3.73
C GLU A 73 1.63 4.09 2.41
N LEU A 74 0.66 3.17 2.46
CA LEU A 74 0.23 2.37 1.32
C LEU A 74 -1.02 2.99 0.69
N VAL A 75 -1.08 3.00 -0.64
CA VAL A 75 -2.23 3.52 -1.39
C VAL A 75 -2.72 2.50 -2.41
N LEU A 76 -3.98 2.08 -2.34
CA LEU A 76 -4.58 1.16 -3.30
C LEU A 76 -5.79 1.84 -3.98
N THR A 77 -5.79 1.86 -5.31
CA THR A 77 -6.87 2.45 -6.12
C THR A 77 -7.61 1.38 -6.89
N VAL A 78 -8.94 1.41 -6.83
CA VAL A 78 -9.84 0.52 -7.60
C VAL A 78 -10.96 1.32 -8.26
N ARG A 79 -11.56 0.76 -9.32
CA ARG A 79 -12.84 1.25 -9.85
C ARG A 79 -13.97 0.92 -8.89
N GLY A 80 -14.75 1.93 -8.53
CA GLY A 80 -15.90 1.80 -7.65
C GLY A 80 -17.08 1.09 -8.32
N GLY A 81 -17.95 0.48 -7.50
CA GLY A 81 -19.22 -0.08 -7.95
C GLY A 81 -19.15 -1.43 -8.67
N LEU A 82 -17.95 -2.00 -8.86
CA LEU A 82 -17.76 -3.29 -9.55
C LEU A 82 -17.60 -4.48 -8.61
N ALA A 83 -17.14 -4.25 -7.38
CA ALA A 83 -16.91 -5.29 -6.36
C ALA A 83 -17.05 -4.71 -4.94
N PRO A 84 -17.31 -5.54 -3.91
CA PRO A 84 -17.41 -5.13 -2.51
C PRO A 84 -16.01 -4.83 -1.91
N THR A 85 -15.35 -3.79 -2.43
CA THR A 85 -13.97 -3.43 -2.05
C THR A 85 -13.87 -2.77 -0.68
N ASP A 86 -14.98 -2.52 0.03
CA ASP A 86 -14.99 -2.02 1.40
C ASP A 86 -14.33 -2.98 2.39
N LYS A 87 -14.26 -4.28 2.06
CA LYS A 87 -13.53 -5.28 2.86
C LYS A 87 -12.01 -5.13 2.82
N LEU A 88 -11.48 -4.36 1.88
CA LEU A 88 -10.05 -4.10 1.71
C LEU A 88 -9.40 -3.37 2.92
N LEU A 89 -10.21 -2.70 3.75
CA LEU A 89 -9.76 -1.95 4.91
C LEU A 89 -8.89 -2.78 5.86
N ARG A 90 -9.29 -4.03 6.16
CA ARG A 90 -8.54 -4.89 7.09
C ARG A 90 -7.26 -5.45 6.46
N PRO A 91 -7.28 -6.04 5.24
CA PRO A 91 -6.06 -6.43 4.54
C PRO A 91 -5.03 -5.31 4.42
N LEU A 92 -5.44 -4.08 4.06
CA LEU A 92 -4.51 -2.95 4.01
C LEU A 92 -3.92 -2.59 5.37
N ALA A 93 -4.72 -2.62 6.44
CA ALA A 93 -4.20 -2.38 7.78
C ALA A 93 -3.17 -3.45 8.21
N VAL A 94 -3.40 -4.72 7.83
CA VAL A 94 -2.44 -5.82 8.05
C VAL A 94 -1.13 -5.53 7.31
N LEU A 95 -1.21 -5.17 6.04
CA LEU A 95 -0.01 -4.85 5.24
C LEU A 95 0.77 -3.65 5.83
N ALA A 96 0.07 -2.61 6.28
CA ALA A 96 0.70 -1.45 6.91
C ALA A 96 1.30 -1.74 8.30
N ALA A 97 0.82 -2.77 9.00
CA ALA A 97 1.40 -3.22 10.25
C ALA A 97 2.64 -4.12 10.06
N SER A 98 2.82 -4.70 8.87
CA SER A 98 3.89 -5.68 8.59
C SER A 98 5.31 -5.19 8.93
N PRO A 99 5.71 -3.92 8.74
CA PRO A 99 7.04 -3.48 9.16
C PRO A 99 7.30 -3.64 10.66
N GLN A 100 6.28 -3.36 11.48
CA GLN A 100 6.38 -3.44 12.94
C GLN A 100 6.31 -4.89 13.46
N VAL A 101 5.53 -5.73 12.77
CA VAL A 101 5.28 -7.13 13.20
C VAL A 101 6.33 -8.09 12.67
N GLU A 102 6.75 -7.91 11.41
CA GLU A 102 7.63 -8.83 10.68
C GLU A 102 9.06 -8.29 10.53
N GLY A 103 9.32 -7.02 10.86
CA GLY A 103 10.62 -6.40 10.67
C GLY A 103 10.94 -6.25 9.18
N LEU A 104 10.06 -5.62 8.41
CA LEU A 104 10.17 -5.51 6.96
C LEU A 104 10.36 -4.04 6.53
N ILE A 105 11.31 -3.79 5.63
CA ILE A 105 11.35 -2.56 4.85
C ILE A 105 10.53 -2.77 3.58
N VAL A 106 9.41 -2.06 3.47
CA VAL A 106 8.56 -2.08 2.28
C VAL A 106 9.13 -1.10 1.26
N ALA A 107 9.49 -1.62 0.08
CA ALA A 107 10.11 -0.86 -1.00
C ALA A 107 9.52 -1.22 -2.37
N PRO A 108 9.64 -0.35 -3.39
CA PRO A 108 9.21 -0.66 -4.74
C PRO A 108 9.75 -1.99 -5.27
N GLY A 109 8.90 -2.72 -5.99
CA GLY A 109 9.18 -4.07 -6.48
C GLY A 109 8.97 -5.19 -5.46
N ALA A 110 8.76 -4.88 -4.18
CA ALA A 110 8.38 -5.86 -3.17
C ALA A 110 6.99 -6.45 -3.44
N SER A 111 6.78 -7.67 -2.97
CA SER A 111 5.46 -8.29 -2.95
C SER A 111 4.99 -8.39 -1.50
N LEU A 112 3.78 -7.93 -1.24
CA LEU A 112 3.12 -8.12 0.05
C LEU A 112 1.93 -9.05 -0.15
N ASP A 113 1.78 -10.05 0.72
CA ASP A 113 0.76 -11.10 0.61
C ASP A 113 -0.04 -11.16 1.90
N VAL A 114 -1.37 -11.24 1.80
CA VAL A 114 -2.26 -11.36 2.96
C VAL A 114 -2.77 -12.79 3.18
N GLY A 115 -2.41 -13.73 2.30
CA GLY A 115 -2.76 -15.15 2.35
C GLY A 115 -4.20 -15.49 1.94
N GLU A 116 -5.05 -14.48 1.80
CA GLU A 116 -6.47 -14.59 1.44
C GLU A 116 -6.86 -13.52 0.41
N PRO A 117 -8.05 -13.60 -0.23
CA PRO A 117 -8.51 -12.55 -1.13
C PRO A 117 -8.51 -11.16 -0.47
N LEU A 118 -8.02 -10.14 -1.18
CA LEU A 118 -7.99 -8.74 -0.69
C LEU A 118 -9.38 -8.16 -0.37
N TRP A 119 -10.43 -8.71 -0.97
CA TRP A 119 -11.83 -8.47 -0.67
C TRP A 119 -12.65 -9.68 -1.13
N ASP A 120 -13.94 -9.74 -0.77
CA ASP A 120 -14.80 -10.86 -1.10
C ASP A 120 -14.86 -11.09 -2.62
N GLY A 121 -14.43 -12.27 -3.05
CA GLY A 121 -14.39 -12.67 -4.47
C GLY A 121 -13.22 -12.09 -5.28
N ALA A 122 -12.28 -11.36 -4.66
CA ALA A 122 -11.10 -10.86 -5.35
C ALA A 122 -10.25 -12.02 -5.91
N PRO A 123 -9.77 -11.94 -7.17
CA PRO A 123 -8.77 -12.87 -7.68
C PRO A 123 -7.35 -12.54 -7.18
N PHE A 124 -7.20 -11.55 -6.30
CA PHE A 124 -5.94 -11.03 -5.80
C PHE A 124 -5.78 -11.34 -4.31
N SER A 125 -4.65 -11.95 -3.93
CA SER A 125 -4.26 -12.17 -2.53
C SER A 125 -2.96 -11.45 -2.16
N SER A 126 -2.31 -10.84 -3.14
CA SER A 126 -1.05 -10.12 -2.97
C SER A 126 -1.05 -8.84 -3.78
N VAL A 127 -0.10 -7.96 -3.47
CA VAL A 127 0.12 -6.69 -4.16
C VAL A 127 1.59 -6.55 -4.53
N LEU A 128 1.85 -5.92 -5.67
CA LEU A 128 3.16 -5.38 -6.00
C LEU A 128 3.23 -3.95 -5.48
N VAL A 129 4.30 -3.63 -4.75
CA VAL A 129 4.60 -2.26 -4.33
C VAL A 129 5.21 -1.52 -5.53
N ALA A 130 4.58 -0.45 -5.97
CA ALA A 130 5.06 0.38 -7.07
C ALA A 130 5.91 1.55 -6.59
N GLU A 131 6.54 2.24 -7.54
CA GLU A 131 7.29 3.47 -7.26
C GLU A 131 6.39 4.58 -6.68
N PRO A 132 6.87 5.35 -5.68
CA PRO A 132 6.13 6.48 -5.12
C PRO A 132 6.14 7.71 -6.04
N GLY A 133 5.46 8.79 -5.61
CA GLY A 133 5.53 10.10 -6.26
C GLY A 133 4.57 10.31 -7.43
N GLY A 134 3.94 9.26 -7.95
CA GLY A 134 2.96 9.38 -9.05
C GLY A 134 1.57 9.84 -8.60
N LEU A 135 1.03 9.25 -7.53
CA LEU A 135 -0.32 9.56 -7.03
C LEU A 135 -0.32 10.62 -5.93
N VAL A 136 0.67 10.54 -5.05
CA VAL A 136 0.87 11.44 -3.92
C VAL A 136 2.36 11.72 -3.84
N GLU A 137 2.73 12.99 -3.81
CA GLU A 137 4.11 13.41 -3.61
C GLU A 137 4.60 13.01 -2.21
N GLY A 138 5.90 12.69 -2.11
CA GLY A 138 6.54 12.44 -0.82
C GLY A 138 6.37 13.63 0.14
N LEU A 139 6.33 13.32 1.43
CA LEU A 139 6.30 14.31 2.50
C LEU A 139 7.68 14.40 3.13
N GLU A 140 8.39 15.48 2.84
CA GLU A 140 9.63 15.84 3.53
C GLU A 140 9.36 16.07 5.02
N LEU A 141 10.28 15.58 5.86
CA LEU A 141 10.27 15.75 7.30
C LEU A 141 11.55 16.48 7.73
N ASP A 142 11.54 17.06 8.92
CA ASP A 142 12.73 17.72 9.45
C ASP A 142 13.87 16.73 9.70
N ASP A 143 15.10 17.15 9.41
CA ASP A 143 16.30 16.37 9.71
C ASP A 143 16.33 15.98 11.20
N PRO A 144 16.64 14.71 11.54
CA PRO A 144 17.23 13.68 10.69
C PRO A 144 16.23 12.62 10.18
N MET A 145 14.92 12.92 10.12
CA MET A 145 13.92 11.94 9.70
C MET A 145 13.90 11.78 8.17
N ASP A 146 13.90 10.53 7.70
CA ASP A 146 13.63 10.24 6.29
C ASP A 146 12.19 10.68 5.91
N PRO A 147 11.95 11.11 4.65
CA PRO A 147 10.64 11.51 4.19
C PRO A 147 9.62 10.36 4.24
N VAL A 148 8.33 10.70 4.32
CA VAL A 148 7.25 9.72 4.15
C VAL A 148 6.97 9.52 2.67
N GLN A 149 7.13 8.30 2.19
CA GLN A 149 6.77 7.89 0.83
C GLN A 149 5.33 7.35 0.78
N PHE A 150 4.60 7.64 -0.28
CA PHE A 150 3.26 7.07 -0.51
C PHE A 150 3.36 6.01 -1.60
N LEU A 151 3.32 4.74 -1.19
CA LEU A 151 3.60 3.59 -2.04
C LEU A 151 2.31 3.06 -2.67
N PRO A 152 2.14 3.14 -4.01
CA PRO A 152 0.99 2.56 -4.67
C PRO A 152 1.07 1.03 -4.63
N LEU A 153 -0.07 0.40 -4.38
CA LEU A 153 -0.22 -1.05 -4.38
C LEU A 153 -0.97 -1.50 -5.62
N LEU A 154 -0.38 -2.46 -6.35
CA LEU A 154 -0.93 -3.03 -7.57
C LEU A 154 -1.37 -4.48 -7.28
N PRO A 155 -2.68 -4.77 -7.17
CA PRO A 155 -3.16 -6.13 -6.90
C PRO A 155 -2.64 -7.14 -7.91
N MET A 156 -2.19 -8.30 -7.45
CA MET A 156 -1.68 -9.41 -8.26
C MET A 156 -2.50 -10.67 -8.05
N THR A 157 -2.80 -11.36 -9.14
CA THR A 157 -3.26 -12.74 -9.09
C THR A 157 -2.11 -13.66 -8.64
N ALA A 158 -2.44 -14.86 -8.15
CA ALA A 158 -1.43 -15.84 -7.75
C ALA A 158 -0.44 -16.18 -8.88
N ASN A 159 -0.93 -16.26 -10.12
CA ASN A 159 -0.09 -16.52 -11.30
C ASN A 159 0.87 -15.37 -11.61
N GLU A 160 0.41 -14.13 -11.50
CA GLU A 160 1.27 -12.94 -11.67
C GLU A 160 2.34 -12.86 -10.58
N ALA A 161 1.96 -13.13 -9.32
CA ALA A 161 2.90 -13.18 -8.21
C ALA A 161 3.97 -14.27 -8.42
N ALA A 162 3.56 -15.46 -8.86
CA ALA A 162 4.47 -16.55 -9.19
C ALA A 162 5.41 -16.19 -10.36
N TRP A 163 4.88 -15.59 -11.41
CA TRP A 163 5.65 -15.17 -12.57
C TRP A 163 6.66 -14.07 -12.21
N LYS A 164 6.27 -13.09 -11.39
CA LYS A 164 7.14 -12.03 -10.85
C LYS A 164 8.30 -12.58 -10.02
N ARG A 165 8.10 -13.67 -9.27
CA ARG A 165 9.20 -14.30 -8.51
C ARG A 165 10.31 -14.83 -9.43
N VAL A 166 9.96 -15.25 -10.65
CA VAL A 166 10.92 -15.77 -11.63
C VAL A 166 11.54 -14.65 -12.47
N HIS A 167 10.74 -13.68 -12.92
CA HIS A 167 11.16 -12.69 -13.92
C HIS A 167 11.42 -11.29 -13.36
N GLY A 168 11.05 -11.03 -12.10
CA GLY A 168 11.19 -9.74 -11.45
C GLY A 168 9.98 -8.81 -11.63
N ALA A 169 9.93 -7.78 -10.79
CA ALA A 169 8.85 -6.80 -10.75
C ALA A 169 8.77 -5.93 -12.01
N ALA A 170 9.92 -5.50 -12.52
CA ALA A 170 9.99 -4.65 -13.72
C ALA A 170 9.38 -5.34 -14.94
N ALA A 171 9.72 -6.62 -15.15
CA ALA A 171 9.18 -7.41 -16.26
C ALA A 171 7.65 -7.60 -16.15
N LEU A 172 7.11 -7.75 -14.94
CA LEU A 172 5.66 -7.88 -14.76
C LEU A 172 4.95 -6.54 -15.06
N GLN A 173 5.53 -5.42 -14.61
CA GLN A 173 4.99 -4.08 -14.90
C GLN A 173 5.02 -3.77 -16.40
N GLU A 174 6.12 -4.07 -17.08
CA GLU A 174 6.22 -3.92 -18.54
C GLU A 174 5.15 -4.76 -19.25
N ARG A 175 4.91 -5.99 -18.79
CA ARG A 175 3.89 -6.86 -19.36
C ARG A 175 2.47 -6.31 -19.14
N TRP A 176 2.15 -5.79 -17.97
CA TRP A 176 0.86 -5.11 -17.74
C TRP A 176 0.70 -3.89 -18.65
N LEU A 177 1.76 -3.08 -18.79
CA LEU A 177 1.74 -1.90 -19.65
C LEU A 177 1.53 -2.27 -21.12
N ALA A 178 2.31 -3.23 -21.64
CA ALA A 178 2.23 -3.69 -23.03
C ALA A 178 0.86 -4.28 -23.39
N ARG A 179 0.15 -4.84 -22.40
CA ARG A 179 -1.19 -5.42 -22.57
C ARG A 179 -2.32 -4.44 -22.22
N GLY A 180 -2.02 -3.23 -21.78
CA GLY A 180 -3.02 -2.26 -21.33
C GLY A 180 -3.86 -2.78 -20.17
N THR A 181 -3.28 -3.59 -19.29
CA THR A 181 -3.99 -4.16 -18.13
C THR A 181 -4.42 -3.05 -17.19
N ASP A 182 -5.73 -2.89 -16.98
CA ASP A 182 -6.24 -1.93 -16.00
C ASP A 182 -6.14 -2.51 -14.59
N LEU A 183 -5.03 -2.22 -13.90
CA LEU A 183 -4.77 -2.72 -12.54
C LEU A 183 -5.74 -2.20 -11.47
N ARG A 184 -6.62 -1.25 -11.83
CA ARG A 184 -7.66 -0.73 -10.94
C ARG A 184 -9.00 -1.46 -11.12
N ASP A 185 -9.16 -2.27 -12.16
CA ASP A 185 -10.37 -3.07 -12.34
C ASP A 185 -10.39 -4.20 -11.28
N PRO A 186 -11.31 -4.16 -10.30
CA PRO A 186 -11.33 -5.15 -9.22
C PRO A 186 -11.79 -6.54 -9.70
N LEU A 187 -12.27 -6.66 -10.94
CA LEU A 187 -12.72 -7.90 -11.56
C LEU A 187 -11.76 -8.41 -12.65
N ARG A 188 -10.62 -7.73 -12.89
CA ARG A 188 -9.70 -8.14 -13.97
C ARG A 188 -9.20 -9.56 -13.75
N THR A 189 -8.98 -10.27 -14.85
CA THR A 189 -8.24 -11.52 -14.83
C THR A 189 -6.72 -11.25 -14.81
N ALA A 190 -5.95 -12.33 -14.64
CA ALA A 190 -4.50 -12.26 -14.84
C ALA A 190 -4.18 -11.76 -16.25
N VAL A 191 -3.10 -10.98 -16.38
CA VAL A 191 -2.50 -10.71 -17.70
C VAL A 191 -2.06 -12.02 -18.36
N ALA A 192 -2.06 -12.10 -19.69
CA ALA A 192 -1.49 -13.23 -20.39
C ALA A 192 0.01 -13.35 -20.07
N LEU A 193 0.44 -14.53 -19.60
CA LEU A 193 1.79 -14.81 -19.09
C LEU A 193 2.65 -15.69 -20.02
N ASP A 194 2.10 -16.09 -21.16
CA ASP A 194 2.74 -16.91 -22.20
C ASP A 194 3.66 -16.13 -23.15
#